data_AF-A0A2V2RKY8-F1
#
_entry.id   AF-A0A2V2RKY8-F1
#
_cell.length_a   1.000
_cell.length_b   1.000
_cell.length_c   1.000
_cell.angle_alpha   90.00
_cell.angle_beta   90.00
_cell.angle_gamma   90.00
#
_symmetry.space_group_name_H-M   'P 1'
#
loop_
_entity.id
_entity.type
_entity.pdbx_description
1 polymer ?
#
loop_
_entity_poly.entity_id
_entity_poly.type
_entity_poly.pdbx_seq_one_letter_code
_entity_poly.pdbx_strand_id
1 'polypeptide(L)'
;MSLSQNNSKFLIKIFLIITSLSFNYSYSETFNECFPSKYSFKCEDPFLFLKNHSIDVKKDILEINDFHKTEKPFEGGSTGHIYVDNKNQTYFVKHGNPFTEFIGSRLMNLIVGKQCTPIVKIFKNDPKLVASLKLKNFKTAKDTNIIGKRIRNTTDLAIAMDLLGLVDRHKENMGYVRLDSKTLMAARIDFDASFAFEIKPLLNSHYRPHSDCLNLDLLYDSINHYPKTSILRAMKNIIGISDEKIIMTFFNAGLLFPKPVTTSLSKPALI
;
A
#
# COMPACT_ATOMS: atom_id res chain seq x y z
N MET A 1 -34.34 43.92 17.39
CA MET A 1 -34.74 42.51 17.62
C MET A 1 -33.48 41.66 17.59
N SER A 2 -32.95 41.27 18.76
CA SER A 2 -31.82 40.35 18.84
C SER A 2 -32.32 38.92 18.60
N LEU A 3 -31.98 38.35 17.45
CA LEU A 3 -32.10 36.90 17.28
C LEU A 3 -31.19 36.26 18.32
N SER A 4 -31.80 35.57 19.29
CA SER A 4 -31.07 34.99 20.42
C SER A 4 -30.02 34.00 19.94
N GLN A 5 -28.85 33.99 20.58
CA GLN A 5 -27.74 33.08 20.27
C GLN A 5 -28.14 31.59 20.24
N ASN A 6 -29.27 31.22 20.84
CA ASN A 6 -29.81 29.86 20.81
C ASN A 6 -30.35 29.46 19.43
N ASN A 7 -30.93 30.39 18.66
CA ASN A 7 -31.43 30.09 17.31
C ASN A 7 -30.28 29.81 16.33
N SER A 8 -29.14 30.48 16.50
CA SER A 8 -27.94 30.25 15.66
C SER A 8 -27.34 28.86 15.89
N LYS A 9 -27.22 28.40 17.15
CA LYS A 9 -26.71 27.05 17.45
C LYS A 9 -27.63 25.94 16.95
N PHE A 10 -28.94 26.15 16.97
CA PHE A 10 -29.93 25.20 16.46
C PHE A 10 -29.85 25.08 14.94
N LEU A 11 -29.76 26.20 14.22
CA LEU A 11 -29.60 26.22 12.76
C LEU A 11 -28.29 25.58 12.30
N ILE A 12 -27.18 25.79 13.02
CA ILE A 12 -25.89 25.12 12.73
C ILE A 12 -26.02 23.60 12.89
N LYS A 13 -26.70 23.12 13.94
CA LYS A 13 -26.92 21.67 14.13
C LYS A 13 -27.77 21.07 13.03
N ILE A 14 -28.86 21.74 12.63
CA ILE A 14 -29.70 21.29 11.51
C ILE A 14 -28.89 21.30 10.21
N PHE A 15 -28.10 22.34 9.95
CA PHE A 15 -27.24 22.41 8.77
C PHE A 15 -26.22 21.27 8.75
N LEU A 16 -25.59 20.94 9.88
CA LEU A 16 -24.66 19.80 9.98
C LEU A 16 -25.37 18.44 9.78
N ILE A 17 -26.60 18.29 10.26
CA ILE A 17 -27.40 17.06 10.07
C ILE A 17 -27.85 16.94 8.60
N ILE A 18 -28.36 18.01 8.00
CA ILE A 18 -28.78 18.01 6.60
C ILE A 18 -27.56 17.77 5.70
N THR A 19 -26.45 18.47 5.92
CA THR A 19 -25.23 18.25 5.12
C THR A 19 -24.70 16.83 5.24
N SER A 20 -24.70 16.23 6.43
CA SER A 20 -24.28 14.82 6.59
C SER A 20 -25.25 13.84 5.94
N LEU A 21 -26.56 14.06 6.01
CA LEU A 21 -27.57 13.23 5.32
C LEU A 21 -27.46 13.36 3.79
N SER A 22 -27.32 14.57 3.26
CA SER A 22 -27.16 14.81 1.82
C SER A 22 -25.86 14.21 1.27
N PHE A 23 -24.78 14.26 2.08
CA PHE A 23 -23.51 13.64 1.72
C PHE A 23 -23.63 12.11 1.68
N ASN A 24 -24.27 11.51 2.69
CA ASN A 24 -24.50 10.06 2.73
C ASN A 24 -25.41 9.56 1.61
N TYR A 25 -26.45 10.33 1.26
CA TYR A 25 -27.39 9.96 0.19
C TYR A 25 -26.71 9.99 -1.19
N SER A 26 -26.02 11.08 -1.52
CA SER A 26 -25.27 11.20 -2.78
C SER A 26 -24.15 10.16 -2.90
N TYR A 27 -23.55 9.78 -1.77
CA TYR A 27 -22.54 8.73 -1.68
C TYR A 27 -23.13 7.34 -1.94
N SER A 28 -24.32 7.05 -1.40
CA SER A 28 -25.01 5.78 -1.62
C SER A 28 -25.41 5.59 -3.08
N GLU A 29 -25.92 6.64 -3.75
CA GLU A 29 -26.30 6.55 -5.18
C GLU A 29 -25.08 6.31 -6.08
N THR A 30 -24.01 7.10 -5.93
CA THR A 30 -22.78 6.92 -6.73
C THR A 30 -22.07 5.59 -6.47
N PHE A 31 -22.12 5.06 -5.24
CA PHE A 31 -21.63 3.72 -4.92
C PHE A 31 -22.49 2.64 -5.59
N ASN A 32 -23.82 2.71 -5.49
CA ASN A 32 -24.70 1.71 -6.11
C ASN A 32 -24.63 1.72 -7.64
N GLU A 33 -24.42 2.89 -8.25
CA GLU A 33 -24.19 3.03 -9.69
C GLU A 33 -22.92 2.30 -10.14
N CYS A 34 -21.81 2.47 -9.40
CA CYS A 34 -20.55 1.84 -9.76
C CYS A 34 -20.44 0.35 -9.33
N PHE A 35 -21.40 -0.12 -8.53
CA PHE A 35 -21.55 -1.52 -8.09
C PHE A 35 -22.95 -2.08 -8.41
N PRO A 36 -23.37 -2.13 -9.69
CA PRO A 36 -24.75 -2.44 -10.05
C PRO A 36 -25.14 -3.90 -9.79
N SER A 37 -24.17 -4.79 -9.56
CA SER A 37 -24.40 -6.20 -9.26
C SER A 37 -23.31 -6.77 -8.35
N LYS A 38 -23.63 -7.90 -7.71
CA LYS A 38 -22.72 -8.62 -6.83
C LYS A 38 -21.43 -8.97 -7.60
N TYR A 39 -20.29 -8.51 -7.09
CA TYR A 39 -18.95 -8.73 -7.67
C TYR A 39 -18.64 -8.00 -8.99
N SER A 40 -19.38 -6.95 -9.36
CA SER A 40 -19.06 -6.13 -10.53
C SER A 40 -18.72 -4.69 -10.14
N PHE A 41 -17.62 -4.16 -10.65
CA PHE A 41 -17.35 -2.72 -10.69
C PHE A 41 -17.53 -2.22 -12.13
N LYS A 42 -18.58 -1.44 -12.36
CA LYS A 42 -18.90 -0.84 -13.66
C LYS A 42 -19.26 0.62 -13.44
N CYS A 43 -18.38 1.52 -13.81
CA CYS A 43 -18.48 2.94 -13.50
C CYS A 43 -18.25 3.72 -14.80
N GLU A 44 -19.08 4.70 -15.11
CA GLU A 44 -18.95 5.52 -16.33
C GLU A 44 -17.66 6.35 -16.31
N ASP A 45 -17.38 6.97 -15.16
CA ASP A 45 -16.10 7.65 -14.89
C ASP A 45 -15.47 7.10 -13.60
N PRO A 46 -14.68 6.01 -13.69
CA PRO A 46 -14.07 5.42 -12.51
C PRO A 46 -13.00 6.34 -11.88
N PHE A 47 -12.40 7.26 -12.64
CA PHE A 47 -11.43 8.22 -12.10
C PHE A 47 -12.12 9.26 -11.22
N LEU A 48 -13.27 9.79 -11.66
CA LEU A 48 -14.08 10.71 -10.86
C LEU A 48 -14.63 10.02 -9.61
N PHE A 49 -15.11 8.79 -9.73
CA PHE A 49 -15.56 7.98 -8.58
C PHE A 49 -14.45 7.85 -7.53
N LEU A 50 -13.25 7.40 -7.93
CA LEU A 50 -12.12 7.28 -7.00
C LEU A 50 -11.71 8.64 -6.42
N LYS A 51 -11.72 9.71 -7.23
CA LYS A 51 -11.40 11.07 -6.78
C LYS A 51 -12.38 11.56 -5.70
N ASN A 52 -13.67 11.28 -5.84
CA ASN A 52 -14.70 11.58 -4.84
C ASN A 52 -14.47 10.82 -3.53
N HIS A 53 -13.75 9.70 -3.58
CA HIS A 53 -13.30 8.93 -2.42
C HIS A 53 -11.86 9.29 -2.00
N SER A 54 -11.39 10.50 -2.35
CA SER A 54 -10.06 11.01 -2.01
C SER A 54 -8.89 10.19 -2.58
N ILE A 55 -9.12 9.44 -3.64
CA ILE A 55 -8.09 8.69 -4.37
C ILE A 55 -7.82 9.39 -5.70
N ASP A 56 -6.67 10.05 -5.77
CA ASP A 56 -6.21 10.73 -6.97
C ASP A 56 -5.23 9.82 -7.72
N VAL A 57 -5.77 8.96 -8.59
CA VAL A 57 -5.02 7.98 -9.39
C VAL A 57 -3.89 8.64 -10.18
N LYS A 58 -4.08 9.88 -10.65
CA LYS A 58 -3.07 10.60 -11.44
C LYS A 58 -1.81 10.91 -10.64
N LYS A 59 -1.89 11.03 -9.31
CA LYS A 59 -0.70 11.25 -8.45
C LYS A 59 0.20 10.01 -8.34
N ASP A 60 -0.32 8.86 -8.75
CA ASP A 60 0.35 7.57 -8.67
C ASP A 60 1.03 7.19 -9.99
N ILE A 61 0.82 8.00 -11.04
CA ILE A 61 1.42 7.84 -12.36
C ILE A 61 2.58 8.84 -12.48
N LEU A 62 3.72 8.34 -12.93
CA LEU A 62 4.93 9.11 -13.21
C LEU A 62 5.22 9.11 -14.72
N GLU A 63 5.73 10.23 -15.21
CA GLU A 63 6.29 10.31 -16.56
C GLU A 63 7.82 10.40 -16.46
N ILE A 64 8.53 9.53 -17.19
CA ILE A 64 9.99 9.40 -17.05
C ILE A 64 10.75 10.72 -17.32
N ASN A 65 10.16 11.60 -18.14
CA ASN A 65 10.72 12.89 -18.50
C ASN A 65 10.78 13.88 -17.32
N ASP A 66 10.01 13.63 -16.26
CA ASP A 66 10.01 14.46 -15.04
C ASP A 66 11.15 14.11 -14.07
N PHE A 67 12.02 13.17 -14.46
CA PHE A 67 13.03 12.59 -13.58
C PHE A 67 14.43 12.66 -14.16
N HIS A 68 15.38 12.93 -13.29
CA HIS A 68 16.80 12.79 -13.57
C HIS A 68 17.33 11.52 -12.94
N LYS A 69 17.86 10.62 -13.78
CA LYS A 69 18.56 9.43 -13.33
C LYS A 69 19.86 9.85 -12.65
N THR A 70 20.09 9.36 -11.44
CA THR A 70 21.39 9.48 -10.79
C THR A 70 22.25 8.28 -11.19
N GLU A 71 23.55 8.50 -11.41
CA GLU A 71 24.44 7.46 -11.94
C GLU A 71 24.70 6.32 -10.95
N LYS A 72 24.37 6.49 -9.67
CA LYS A 72 24.61 5.47 -8.64
C LYS A 72 23.48 4.43 -8.66
N PRO A 73 23.73 3.18 -9.09
CA PRO A 73 22.82 2.09 -8.79
C PRO A 73 22.77 1.90 -7.27
N PHE A 74 21.65 1.39 -6.77
CA PHE A 74 21.58 0.90 -5.39
C PHE A 74 21.82 -0.61 -5.40
N GLU A 75 22.53 -1.11 -4.39
CA GLU A 75 22.71 -2.55 -4.20
C GLU A 75 21.40 -3.18 -3.72
N GLY A 76 21.00 -4.30 -4.34
CA GLY A 76 19.79 -5.07 -4.01
C GLY A 76 19.58 -6.24 -4.97
N GLY A 77 18.56 -7.06 -4.73
CA GLY A 77 18.26 -8.27 -5.52
C GLY A 77 17.78 -8.03 -6.96
N SER A 78 17.46 -6.79 -7.33
CA SER A 78 17.09 -6.39 -8.69
C SER A 78 17.95 -5.21 -9.16
N THR A 79 18.32 -5.18 -10.44
CA THR A 79 19.03 -4.05 -11.06
C THR A 79 18.10 -2.84 -11.11
N GLY A 80 18.23 -1.94 -10.13
CA GLY A 80 17.48 -0.70 -10.06
C GLY A 80 18.36 0.53 -10.19
N HIS A 81 17.70 1.68 -10.37
CA HIS A 81 18.35 2.98 -10.45
C HIS A 81 17.67 3.98 -9.52
N ILE A 82 18.44 4.95 -9.05
CA ILE A 82 17.91 6.04 -8.24
C ILE A 82 17.57 7.21 -9.16
N TYR A 83 16.34 7.70 -9.05
CA TYR A 83 15.86 8.87 -9.78
C TYR A 83 15.49 9.99 -8.82
N VAL A 84 15.59 11.23 -9.29
CA VAL A 84 15.15 12.42 -8.56
C VAL A 84 14.17 13.18 -9.43
N ASP A 85 13.00 13.53 -8.87
CA ASP A 85 12.01 14.34 -9.58
C ASP A 85 12.32 15.84 -9.51
N ASN A 86 11.57 16.64 -10.28
CA ASN A 86 11.67 18.12 -10.27
C ASN A 86 11.41 18.78 -8.91
N LYS A 87 10.88 18.04 -7.93
CA LYS A 87 10.64 18.49 -6.54
C LYS A 87 11.72 17.97 -5.58
N ASN A 88 12.83 17.46 -6.12
CA ASN A 88 13.95 16.89 -5.39
C ASN A 88 13.58 15.69 -4.51
N GLN A 89 12.51 14.96 -4.87
CA GLN A 89 12.15 13.70 -4.22
C GLN A 89 12.92 12.55 -4.85
N THR A 90 13.53 11.73 -4.02
CA THR A 90 14.29 10.56 -4.47
C THR A 90 13.40 9.33 -4.57
N TYR A 91 13.48 8.62 -5.68
CA TYR A 91 12.79 7.36 -5.94
C TYR A 91 13.79 6.26 -6.24
N PHE A 92 13.52 5.07 -5.70
CA PHE A 92 14.17 3.84 -6.11
C PHE A 92 13.31 3.19 -7.20
N VAL A 93 13.87 3.08 -8.40
CA VAL A 93 13.15 2.56 -9.57
C VAL A 93 13.71 1.20 -9.93
N LYS A 94 12.83 0.20 -10.05
CA LYS A 94 13.17 -1.17 -10.44
C LYS A 94 12.13 -1.75 -11.39
N HIS A 95 12.53 -2.78 -12.13
CA HIS A 95 11.57 -3.69 -12.75
C HIS A 95 11.03 -4.66 -11.69
N GLY A 96 9.73 -4.96 -11.74
CA GLY A 96 9.11 -5.91 -10.83
C GLY A 96 7.69 -6.25 -11.27
N ASN A 97 6.93 -6.89 -10.39
CA ASN A 97 5.49 -7.01 -10.55
C ASN A 97 4.83 -5.76 -9.94
N PRO A 98 4.35 -4.81 -10.77
CA PRO A 98 3.86 -3.55 -10.27
C PRO A 98 2.53 -3.66 -9.53
N PHE A 99 1.71 -4.66 -9.86
CA PHE A 99 0.44 -4.87 -9.19
C PHE A 99 0.66 -5.26 -7.73
N THR A 100 1.52 -6.25 -7.47
CA THR A 100 1.85 -6.69 -6.12
C THR A 100 2.63 -5.61 -5.37
N GLU A 101 3.58 -4.94 -6.02
CA GLU A 101 4.36 -3.88 -5.41
C GLU A 101 3.47 -2.69 -4.96
N PHE A 102 2.59 -2.25 -5.86
CA PHE A 102 1.70 -1.12 -5.62
C PHE A 102 0.68 -1.42 -4.53
N ILE A 103 -0.10 -2.51 -4.67
CA ILE A 103 -1.12 -2.87 -3.69
C ILE A 103 -0.48 -3.22 -2.35
N GLY A 104 0.61 -3.98 -2.37
CA GLY A 104 1.37 -4.37 -1.18
C GLY A 104 1.80 -3.15 -0.37
N SER A 105 2.44 -2.16 -1.02
CA SER A 105 2.81 -0.94 -0.30
C SER A 105 1.60 -0.14 0.17
N ARG A 106 0.49 -0.10 -0.58
CA ARG A 106 -0.73 0.63 -0.18
C ARG A 106 -1.38 0.04 1.06
N LEU A 107 -1.59 -1.28 1.08
CA LEU A 107 -2.16 -1.95 2.25
C LEU A 107 -1.21 -1.88 3.44
N MET A 108 0.09 -2.06 3.21
CA MET A 108 1.08 -1.87 4.27
C MET A 108 1.05 -0.43 4.82
N ASN A 109 0.89 0.58 3.97
CA ASN A 109 0.73 1.98 4.37
C ASN A 109 -0.53 2.22 5.20
N LEU A 110 -1.63 1.48 4.97
CA LEU A 110 -2.83 1.55 5.80
C LEU A 110 -2.59 0.96 7.20
N ILE A 111 -1.79 -0.11 7.29
CA ILE A 111 -1.56 -0.84 8.55
C ILE A 111 -0.49 -0.19 9.41
N VAL A 112 0.69 0.10 8.86
CA VAL A 112 1.87 0.57 9.63
C VAL A 112 2.27 2.03 9.34
N GLY A 113 1.66 2.65 8.34
CA GLY A 113 1.85 4.06 8.00
C GLY A 113 2.98 4.37 7.00
N LYS A 114 2.85 5.53 6.35
CA LYS A 114 3.75 6.05 5.28
C LYS A 114 5.16 6.41 5.74
N GLN A 115 5.38 6.48 7.04
CA GLN A 115 6.70 6.68 7.62
C GLN A 115 7.51 5.38 7.70
N CYS A 116 6.87 4.21 7.59
CA CYS A 116 7.52 2.89 7.68
C CYS A 116 7.62 2.17 6.33
N THR A 117 6.87 2.66 5.34
CA THR A 117 6.60 1.97 4.09
C THR A 117 6.61 3.01 2.98
N PRO A 118 7.39 2.80 1.91
CA PRO A 118 7.45 3.77 0.81
C PRO A 118 6.09 3.87 0.13
N ILE A 119 5.87 5.03 -0.51
CA ILE A 119 4.77 5.17 -1.46
C ILE A 119 5.28 4.68 -2.80
N VAL A 120 4.68 3.62 -3.31
CA VAL A 120 4.96 3.10 -4.65
C VAL A 120 4.10 3.83 -5.68
N LYS A 121 4.75 4.19 -6.79
CA LYS A 121 4.13 4.79 -7.98
C LYS A 121 4.54 3.99 -9.21
N ILE A 122 3.82 4.20 -10.31
CA ILE A 122 4.02 3.48 -11.57
C ILE A 122 4.45 4.44 -12.67
N PHE A 123 5.13 3.93 -13.70
CA PHE A 123 5.43 4.72 -14.89
C PHE A 123 4.37 4.53 -15.96
N LYS A 124 3.93 5.64 -16.55
CA LYS A 124 2.90 5.66 -17.61
C LYS A 124 3.29 4.83 -18.83
N ASN A 125 4.56 4.89 -19.22
CA ASN A 125 5.07 4.34 -20.49
C ASN A 125 5.77 2.99 -20.31
N ASP A 126 5.99 2.53 -19.08
CA ASP A 126 6.56 1.22 -18.80
C ASP A 126 5.78 0.56 -17.65
N PRO A 127 4.83 -0.32 -17.99
CA PRO A 127 3.98 -0.95 -16.99
C PRO A 127 4.73 -1.95 -16.12
N LYS A 128 6.03 -2.25 -16.36
CA LYS A 128 6.83 -3.14 -15.49
C LYS A 128 7.73 -2.38 -14.52
N LEU A 129 7.82 -1.05 -14.66
CA LEU A 129 8.62 -0.21 -13.79
C LEU A 129 7.79 0.33 -12.63
N VAL A 130 8.37 0.21 -11.43
CA VAL A 130 7.84 0.79 -10.20
C VAL A 130 8.83 1.76 -9.60
N ALA A 131 8.31 2.82 -8.98
CA ALA A 131 9.09 3.83 -8.28
C ALA A 131 8.68 3.88 -6.81
N SER A 132 9.57 3.44 -5.92
CA SER A 132 9.37 3.52 -4.48
C SER A 132 9.96 4.82 -3.95
N LEU A 133 9.12 5.70 -3.41
CA LEU A 133 9.57 6.95 -2.80
C LEU A 133 10.48 6.66 -1.60
N LYS A 134 11.68 7.26 -1.58
CA LYS A 134 12.66 7.09 -0.50
C LYS A 134 12.09 7.52 0.85
N LEU A 135 12.14 6.61 1.82
CA LEU A 135 11.84 6.92 3.21
C LEU A 135 12.93 7.81 3.83
N LYS A 136 12.50 8.90 4.48
CA LYS A 136 13.40 9.81 5.17
C LYS A 136 14.07 9.09 6.36
N ASN A 137 15.38 9.27 6.53
CA ASN A 137 16.17 8.66 7.61
C ASN A 137 16.10 7.13 7.69
N PHE A 138 15.74 6.46 6.58
CA PHE A 138 15.75 5.01 6.50
C PHE A 138 17.17 4.48 6.29
N LYS A 139 17.44 3.34 6.93
CA LYS A 139 18.56 2.45 6.61
C LYS A 139 18.07 1.01 6.61
N THR A 140 18.65 0.18 5.75
CA THR A 140 18.38 -1.26 5.75
C THR A 140 18.77 -1.88 7.10
N ALA A 141 18.23 -3.05 7.41
CA ALA A 141 18.62 -3.78 8.61
C ALA A 141 20.08 -4.25 8.55
N LYS A 142 20.62 -4.46 7.34
CA LYS A 142 22.04 -4.76 7.09
C LYS A 142 22.95 -3.62 7.56
N ASP A 143 22.54 -2.38 7.32
CA ASP A 143 23.36 -1.17 7.57
C ASP A 143 23.07 -0.48 8.91
N THR A 144 22.29 -1.11 9.79
CA THR A 144 21.84 -0.49 11.04
C THR A 144 22.33 -1.25 12.26
N ASN A 145 23.07 -0.55 13.12
CA ASN A 145 23.37 -1.05 14.46
C ASN A 145 22.19 -0.81 15.41
N ILE A 146 21.57 -1.90 15.87
CA ILE A 146 20.41 -1.88 16.77
C ILE A 146 20.78 -1.96 18.27
N ILE A 147 22.05 -2.15 18.61
CA ILE A 147 22.48 -2.31 20.01
C ILE A 147 22.13 -1.05 20.81
N GLY A 148 21.42 -1.25 21.92
CA GLY A 148 20.96 -0.17 22.80
C GLY A 148 19.89 0.73 22.18
N LYS A 149 19.25 0.32 21.08
CA LYS A 149 18.12 1.05 20.47
C LYS A 149 16.79 0.42 20.85
N ARG A 150 15.79 1.27 21.07
CA ARG A 150 14.39 0.84 21.16
C ARG A 150 13.80 0.81 19.76
N ILE A 151 13.25 -0.33 19.36
CA ILE A 151 12.58 -0.49 18.06
C ILE A 151 11.07 -0.44 18.27
N ARG A 152 10.38 0.45 17.56
CA ARG A 152 8.92 0.58 17.55
C ARG A 152 8.32 -0.16 16.34
N ASN A 153 7.04 -0.52 16.46
CA ASN A 153 6.21 -1.11 15.42
C ASN A 153 6.72 -2.44 14.82
N THR A 154 7.60 -3.16 15.53
CA THR A 154 8.06 -4.48 15.09
C THR A 154 6.91 -5.48 15.00
N THR A 155 6.04 -5.51 16.02
CA THR A 155 4.86 -6.39 16.03
C THR A 155 3.85 -6.00 14.95
N ASP A 156 3.53 -4.71 14.79
CA ASP A 156 2.59 -4.25 13.76
C ASP A 156 3.08 -4.63 12.36
N LEU A 157 4.37 -4.45 12.10
CA LEU A 157 4.98 -4.80 10.81
C LEU A 157 4.98 -6.31 10.57
N ALA A 158 5.32 -7.12 11.58
CA ALA A 158 5.32 -8.58 11.44
C ALA A 158 3.93 -9.11 11.08
N ILE A 159 2.90 -8.71 11.84
CA ILE A 159 1.52 -9.13 11.59
C ILE A 159 1.02 -8.62 10.24
N ALA A 160 1.36 -7.37 9.85
CA ALA A 160 1.02 -6.85 8.54
C ALA A 160 1.66 -7.67 7.40
N MET A 161 2.93 -8.06 7.54
CA MET A 161 3.61 -8.90 6.57
C MET A 161 2.99 -10.30 6.48
N ASP A 162 2.62 -10.92 7.61
CA ASP A 162 1.94 -12.23 7.60
C ASP A 162 0.61 -12.17 6.85
N LEU A 163 -0.21 -11.14 7.13
CA LEU A 163 -1.51 -10.97 6.48
C LEU A 163 -1.41 -10.67 4.98
N LEU A 164 -0.35 -10.00 4.55
CA LEU A 164 -0.10 -9.69 3.14
C LEU A 164 0.68 -10.79 2.41
N GLY A 165 1.04 -11.89 3.09
CA GLY A 165 1.84 -12.96 2.51
C GLY A 165 3.29 -12.57 2.18
N LEU A 166 3.83 -11.56 2.86
CA LEU A 166 5.22 -11.09 2.68
C LEU A 166 6.18 -11.93 3.51
N VAL A 167 6.62 -13.03 2.91
CA VAL A 167 7.46 -14.05 3.57
C VAL A 167 8.96 -13.81 3.40
N ASP A 168 9.35 -12.98 2.44
CA ASP A 168 10.73 -12.65 2.06
C ASP A 168 11.38 -11.63 3.02
N ARG A 169 11.55 -11.99 4.29
CA ARG A 169 11.99 -11.09 5.37
C ARG A 169 13.51 -10.89 5.45
N HIS A 170 14.17 -10.63 4.33
CA HIS A 170 15.61 -10.40 4.33
C HIS A 170 15.99 -8.99 4.78
N LYS A 171 17.23 -8.84 5.27
CA LYS A 171 17.75 -7.59 5.87
C LYS A 171 17.88 -6.41 4.89
N GLU A 172 17.73 -6.67 3.59
CA GLU A 172 17.80 -5.64 2.54
C GLU A 172 16.41 -5.11 2.20
N ASN A 173 15.35 -5.92 2.31
CA ASN A 173 13.96 -5.49 2.15
C ASN A 173 13.35 -4.91 3.43
N MET A 174 13.98 -5.20 4.57
CA MET A 174 13.61 -4.64 5.88
C MET A 174 14.63 -3.60 6.34
N GLY A 175 14.19 -2.73 7.25
CA GLY A 175 15.10 -1.79 7.88
C GLY A 175 14.43 -0.95 8.95
N TYR A 176 15.01 0.23 9.15
CA TYR A 176 14.66 1.10 10.25
C TYR A 176 14.66 2.56 9.82
N VAL A 177 13.59 3.26 10.19
CA VAL A 177 13.52 4.72 10.12
C VAL A 177 13.93 5.29 11.47
N ARG A 178 14.94 6.16 11.46
CA ARG A 178 15.42 6.82 12.68
C ARG A 178 14.46 7.92 13.10
N LEU A 179 13.90 7.78 14.31
CA LEU A 179 13.08 8.82 14.94
C LEU A 179 13.95 9.76 15.77
N ASP A 180 14.88 9.19 16.55
CA ASP A 180 15.83 9.94 17.37
C ASP A 180 17.14 9.13 17.57
N SER A 181 17.99 9.56 18.50
CA SER A 181 19.28 8.92 18.74
C SER A 181 19.17 7.50 19.30
N LYS A 182 18.09 7.16 20.02
CA LYS A 182 17.87 5.88 20.71
C LYS A 182 16.65 5.10 20.18
N THR A 183 15.78 5.74 19.39
CA THR A 183 14.54 5.13 18.89
C THR A 183 14.57 4.94 17.38
N LEU A 184 14.28 3.72 16.96
CA LEU A 184 14.09 3.31 15.58
C LEU A 184 12.65 2.84 15.38
N MET A 185 12.16 2.95 14.15
CA MET A 185 10.86 2.42 13.73
C MET A 185 11.08 1.37 12.66
N ALA A 186 10.55 0.16 12.86
CA ALA A 186 10.67 -0.92 11.88
C ALA A 186 9.97 -0.55 10.57
N ALA A 187 10.61 -0.86 9.44
CA ALA A 187 10.18 -0.46 8.11
C ALA A 187 10.38 -1.59 7.09
N ARG A 188 9.56 -1.56 6.03
CA ARG A 188 9.59 -2.49 4.89
C ARG A 188 9.59 -1.67 3.60
N ILE A 189 10.43 -2.03 2.63
CA ILE A 189 10.63 -1.23 1.42
C ILE A 189 10.37 -1.95 0.11
N ASP A 190 10.11 -3.25 0.15
CA ASP A 190 9.88 -4.09 -1.04
C ASP A 190 8.58 -4.89 -0.88
N PHE A 191 7.81 -5.02 -1.95
CA PHE A 191 6.48 -5.61 -1.94
C PHE A 191 6.22 -6.55 -3.13
N ASP A 192 7.25 -6.92 -3.89
CA ASP A 192 7.11 -7.76 -5.08
C ASP A 192 6.47 -9.13 -4.79
N ALA A 193 6.78 -9.70 -3.62
CA ALA A 193 6.24 -10.95 -3.09
C ALA A 193 4.90 -10.79 -2.33
N SER A 194 4.25 -9.62 -2.38
CA SER A 194 2.92 -9.46 -1.75
C SER A 194 1.93 -10.41 -2.41
N PHE A 195 1.09 -11.07 -1.60
CA PHE A 195 0.12 -12.08 -2.07
C PHE A 195 0.76 -13.26 -2.79
N ALA A 196 2.05 -13.52 -2.57
CA ALA A 196 2.73 -14.66 -3.15
C ALA A 196 2.58 -15.87 -2.23
N PHE A 197 1.40 -16.47 -2.26
CA PHE A 197 1.00 -17.54 -1.33
C PHE A 197 1.77 -18.85 -1.51
N GLU A 198 2.43 -19.04 -2.67
CA GLU A 198 3.12 -20.28 -3.02
C GLU A 198 4.51 -20.01 -3.64
N ILE A 199 5.35 -19.18 -3.03
CA ILE A 199 6.76 -19.08 -3.48
C ILE A 199 7.50 -20.33 -3.02
N LYS A 200 7.76 -21.26 -3.96
CA LYS A 200 8.74 -22.32 -3.71
C LYS A 200 10.12 -21.69 -3.45
N PRO A 201 10.78 -22.00 -2.32
CA PRO A 201 12.15 -21.57 -2.09
C PRO A 201 13.04 -21.96 -3.27
N LEU A 202 13.76 -21.00 -3.85
CA LEU A 202 14.89 -21.35 -4.72
C LEU A 202 15.92 -22.09 -3.86
N LEU A 203 16.70 -23.00 -4.46
CA LEU A 203 17.65 -23.91 -3.77
C LEU A 203 18.65 -23.22 -2.81
N ASN A 204 18.84 -21.91 -2.90
CA ASN A 204 19.71 -21.09 -2.03
C ASN A 204 19.00 -19.92 -1.36
N SER A 205 17.66 -19.89 -1.37
CA SER A 205 16.92 -18.79 -0.78
C SER A 205 16.74 -19.03 0.73
N HIS A 206 16.83 -17.97 1.54
CA HIS A 206 16.56 -18.04 2.99
C HIS A 206 15.06 -18.25 3.30
N TYR A 207 14.27 -18.69 2.33
CA TYR A 207 12.85 -18.92 2.50
C TYR A 207 12.66 -20.15 3.37
N ARG A 208 11.91 -19.99 4.45
CA ARG A 208 11.58 -21.11 5.33
C ARG A 208 10.67 -22.08 4.57
N PRO A 209 10.97 -23.39 4.54
CA PRO A 209 9.96 -24.39 4.21
C PRO A 209 8.74 -24.10 5.11
N HIS A 210 7.51 -24.14 4.57
CA HIS A 210 6.25 -23.77 5.24
C HIS A 210 5.88 -22.27 5.27
N SER A 211 6.46 -21.45 4.40
CA SER A 211 6.00 -20.07 4.14
C SER A 211 4.75 -19.99 3.24
N ASP A 212 3.87 -20.99 3.33
CA ASP A 212 2.54 -20.94 2.70
C ASP A 212 1.64 -20.08 3.58
N CYS A 213 1.30 -18.87 3.13
CA CYS A 213 0.39 -18.00 3.89
C CYS A 213 -1.10 -18.38 3.76
N LEU A 214 -1.45 -19.41 2.99
CA LEU A 214 -2.74 -20.11 3.18
C LEU A 214 -2.75 -20.94 4.46
N ASN A 215 -1.55 -21.29 4.96
CA ASN A 215 -1.37 -21.83 6.29
C ASN A 215 -1.11 -20.69 7.28
N LEU A 216 -1.91 -20.64 8.35
CA LEU A 216 -1.81 -19.60 9.38
C LEU A 216 -0.54 -19.73 10.25
N ASP A 217 0.34 -20.69 9.97
CA ASP A 217 1.58 -20.95 10.70
C ASP A 217 2.44 -19.70 10.90
N LEU A 218 2.65 -18.88 9.86
CA LEU A 218 3.45 -17.64 10.00
C LEU A 218 2.80 -16.63 10.96
N LEU A 219 1.49 -16.48 10.88
CA LEU A 219 0.73 -15.63 11.79
C LEU A 219 0.76 -16.20 13.21
N TYR A 220 0.62 -17.52 13.35
CA TYR A 220 0.69 -18.24 14.62
C TYR A 220 2.06 -18.07 15.28
N ASP A 221 3.14 -18.23 14.53
CA ASP A 221 4.51 -17.98 14.96
C ASP A 221 4.69 -16.54 15.46
N SER A 222 4.20 -15.55 14.70
CA SER A 222 4.22 -14.15 15.12
C SER A 222 3.43 -13.92 16.41
N ILE A 223 2.24 -14.51 16.54
CA ILE A 223 1.39 -14.41 17.74
C ILE A 223 2.12 -14.97 18.97
N ASN A 224 2.83 -16.09 18.82
CA ASN A 224 3.59 -16.70 19.91
C ASN A 224 4.89 -15.94 20.23
N HIS A 225 5.50 -15.30 19.24
CA HIS A 225 6.77 -14.60 19.39
C HIS A 225 6.64 -13.27 20.13
N TYR A 226 5.55 -12.53 19.92
CA TYR A 226 5.38 -11.19 20.48
C TYR A 226 4.48 -11.16 21.72
N PRO A 227 4.65 -10.17 22.63
CA PRO A 227 3.77 -10.02 23.77
C PRO A 227 2.30 -9.85 23.36
N LYS A 228 1.40 -10.56 24.04
CA LYS A 228 -0.06 -10.55 23.78
C LYS A 228 -0.64 -9.13 23.63
N THR A 229 -0.21 -8.19 24.47
CA THR A 229 -0.68 -6.79 24.40
C THR A 229 -0.29 -6.10 23.09
N SER A 230 0.88 -6.41 22.54
CA SER A 230 1.35 -5.87 21.26
C SER A 230 0.61 -6.50 20.08
N ILE A 231 0.34 -7.80 20.16
CA ILE A 231 -0.48 -8.53 19.17
C ILE A 231 -1.89 -7.95 19.12
N LEU A 232 -2.57 -7.82 20.27
CA LEU A 232 -3.94 -7.29 20.32
C LEU A 232 -4.01 -5.86 19.78
N ARG A 233 -3.00 -5.03 20.05
CA ARG A 233 -2.91 -3.68 19.48
C ARG A 233 -2.75 -3.72 17.96
N ALA A 234 -1.84 -4.54 17.44
CA ALA A 234 -1.64 -4.69 15.99
C ALA A 234 -2.93 -5.17 15.30
N MET A 235 -3.57 -6.21 15.82
CA MET A 235 -4.84 -6.73 15.31
C MET A 235 -5.94 -5.67 15.35
N LYS A 236 -6.05 -4.90 16.45
CA LYS A 236 -7.02 -3.79 16.55
C LYS A 236 -6.76 -2.70 15.52
N ASN A 237 -5.50 -2.37 15.24
CA ASN A 237 -5.15 -1.40 14.20
C ASN A 237 -5.61 -1.88 12.82
N ILE A 238 -5.41 -3.17 12.52
CA ILE A 238 -5.83 -3.78 11.25
C ILE A 238 -7.35 -3.83 11.13
N ILE A 239 -8.05 -4.33 12.16
CA ILE A 239 -9.53 -4.38 12.20
C ILE A 239 -10.14 -2.97 12.11
N GLY A 240 -9.43 -1.94 12.59
CA GLY A 240 -9.85 -0.56 12.48
C GLY A 240 -9.74 0.05 11.08
N ILE A 241 -9.14 -0.67 10.11
CA ILE A 241 -9.13 -0.25 8.71
C ILE A 241 -10.50 -0.62 8.11
N SER A 242 -11.20 0.37 7.57
CA SER A 242 -12.51 0.13 6.97
C SER A 242 -12.40 -0.66 5.67
N ASP A 243 -13.35 -1.56 5.42
CA ASP A 243 -13.38 -2.40 4.22
C ASP A 243 -13.37 -1.54 2.95
N GLU A 244 -14.01 -0.38 2.97
CA GLU A 244 -13.99 0.57 1.85
C GLU A 244 -12.57 1.02 1.52
N LYS A 245 -11.71 1.29 2.50
CA LYS A 245 -10.31 1.69 2.22
C LYS A 245 -9.52 0.55 1.57
N ILE A 246 -9.78 -0.68 1.99
CA ILE A 246 -9.15 -1.87 1.42
C ILE A 246 -9.63 -2.05 -0.03
N ILE A 247 -10.94 -2.11 -0.25
CA ILE A 247 -11.55 -2.28 -1.58
C ILE A 247 -11.10 -1.18 -2.53
N MET A 248 -11.10 0.07 -2.07
CA MET A 248 -10.70 1.21 -2.90
C MET A 248 -9.21 1.20 -3.25
N THR A 249 -8.36 0.56 -2.42
CA THR A 249 -6.97 0.27 -2.78
C THR A 249 -6.88 -0.68 -3.97
N PHE A 250 -7.67 -1.75 -3.98
CA PHE A 250 -7.74 -2.70 -5.09
C PHE A 250 -8.29 -2.04 -6.37
N PHE A 251 -9.28 -1.17 -6.25
CA PHE A 251 -9.84 -0.46 -7.41
C PHE A 251 -8.87 0.54 -8.02
N ASN A 252 -8.14 1.29 -7.19
CA ASN A 252 -7.06 2.16 -7.67
C ASN A 252 -6.05 1.36 -8.50
N ALA A 253 -5.60 0.21 -7.98
CA ALA A 253 -4.70 -0.67 -8.72
C ALA A 253 -5.34 -1.20 -10.01
N GLY A 254 -6.61 -1.61 -9.98
CA GLY A 254 -7.32 -2.08 -11.17
C GLY A 254 -7.39 -1.05 -12.31
N LEU A 255 -7.49 0.24 -11.99
CA LEU A 255 -7.44 1.31 -12.99
C LEU A 255 -6.02 1.61 -13.51
N LEU A 256 -5.00 1.41 -12.68
CA LEU A 256 -3.61 1.58 -13.07
C LEU A 256 -3.08 0.42 -13.92
N PHE A 257 -3.66 -0.78 -13.73
CA PHE A 257 -3.27 -2.00 -14.43
C PHE A 257 -4.48 -2.64 -15.13
N PRO A 258 -5.12 -1.94 -16.09
CA PRO A 258 -6.19 -2.56 -16.85
C PRO A 258 -5.62 -3.80 -17.52
N LYS A 259 -6.35 -4.93 -17.44
CA LYS A 259 -5.97 -6.13 -18.19
C LYS A 259 -5.68 -5.70 -19.63
N PRO A 260 -4.62 -6.22 -20.28
CA PRO A 260 -4.50 -6.07 -21.71
C PRO A 260 -5.84 -6.52 -22.28
N VAL A 261 -6.50 -5.65 -23.06
CA VAL A 261 -7.68 -6.03 -23.82
C VAL A 261 -7.22 -7.25 -24.58
N THR A 262 -7.69 -8.43 -24.19
CA THR A 262 -7.60 -9.61 -25.02
C THR A 262 -8.41 -9.20 -26.23
N THR A 263 -7.73 -8.69 -27.26
CA THR A 263 -8.26 -8.72 -28.61
C THR A 263 -8.76 -10.15 -28.72
N SER A 264 -10.07 -10.29 -28.87
CA SER A 264 -10.68 -11.56 -29.17
C SER A 264 -9.86 -12.10 -30.34
N LEU A 265 -9.03 -13.11 -30.09
CA LEU A 265 -8.62 -14.02 -31.15
C LEU A 265 -9.95 -14.48 -31.73
N SER A 266 -10.32 -13.88 -32.86
CA SER A 266 -11.24 -14.49 -33.79
C SER A 266 -10.81 -15.93 -33.87
N LYS A 267 -11.68 -16.82 -33.38
CA LYS A 267 -11.55 -18.25 -33.66
C LYS A 267 -11.27 -18.34 -35.17
N PRO A 268 -10.14 -18.90 -35.63
CA PRO A 268 -10.12 -19.37 -36.99
C PRO A 268 -11.24 -20.41 -37.06
N ALA A 269 -12.21 -20.15 -37.91
CA ALA A 269 -13.12 -21.17 -38.37
C ALA A 269 -12.26 -22.34 -38.84
N LEU A 270 -12.41 -23.48 -38.19
CA LEU A 270 -11.83 -24.74 -38.64
C LEU A 270 -12.98 -25.75 -38.70
N ILE A 271 -13.41 -25.92 -39.95
CA ILE A 271 -14.08 -27.05 -40.61
C ILE A 271 -15.42 -27.50 -40.02
#